data_AF-A0A958UWL9-F1
#
_entry.id   AF-A0A958UWL9-F1
#
_cell.length_a   1.000
_cell.length_b   1.000
_cell.length_c   1.000
_cell.angle_alpha   90.00
_cell.angle_beta   90.00
_cell.angle_gamma   90.00
#
_symmetry.space_group_name_H-M   'P 1'
#
loop_
_entity.id
_entity.type
_entity.pdbx_description
1 polymer ?
#
loop_
_entity_poly.entity_id
_entity_poly.type
_entity_poly.pdbx_seq_one_letter_code
_entity_poly.pdbx_strand_id
1 'polypeptide(L)'
;MEKEKHFKLSDTEFEEQFRSCSLNPDIFSHEAHLRLAWIHINKYGIEQAEKNILSQLQSYVASIGANNKFNTTLTVAAIKVVYHFVLKSKSKSFEQFISEF
;
A
#
# COMPACT_ATOMS: atom_id res chain seq x y z
N MET A 1 14.97 9.04 13.76
CA MET A 1 14.61 7.96 12.82
C MET A 1 14.56 8.56 11.43
N GLU A 2 15.23 7.95 10.46
CA GLU A 2 15.09 8.34 9.05
C GLU A 2 13.68 7.95 8.58
N LYS A 3 12.99 8.84 7.85
CA LYS A 3 11.67 8.55 7.30
C LYS A 3 11.81 7.53 6.16
N GLU A 4 10.88 6.60 6.05
CA GLU A 4 10.82 5.63 4.95
C GLU A 4 10.83 6.32 3.58
N LYS A 5 11.45 5.68 2.58
CA LYS A 5 11.70 6.29 1.26
C LYS A 5 10.41 6.66 0.52
N HIS A 6 9.30 5.97 0.80
CA HIS A 6 8.02 6.25 0.14
C HIS A 6 7.49 7.65 0.44
N PHE A 7 7.82 8.26 1.60
CA PHE A 7 7.39 9.62 1.93
C PHE A 7 7.95 10.71 1.00
N LYS A 8 8.91 10.38 0.13
CA LYS A 8 9.41 11.28 -0.92
C LYS A 8 8.41 11.47 -2.08
N LEU A 9 7.39 10.61 -2.18
CA LEU A 9 6.34 10.65 -3.19
C LEU A 9 5.02 11.06 -2.53
N SER A 10 4.22 11.86 -3.23
CA SER A 10 2.82 12.07 -2.86
C SER A 10 2.02 10.77 -2.98
N ASP A 11 0.83 10.72 -2.37
CA ASP A 11 -0.03 9.53 -2.45
C ASP A 11 -0.41 9.21 -3.89
N THR A 12 -0.68 10.22 -4.71
CA THR A 12 -1.00 10.05 -6.13
C THR A 12 0.21 9.52 -6.91
N GLU A 13 1.39 10.13 -6.76
CA GLU A 13 2.60 9.66 -7.45
C GLU A 13 2.97 8.23 -7.05
N PHE A 14 2.86 7.91 -5.76
CA PHE A 14 3.15 6.57 -5.25
C PHE A 14 2.18 5.53 -5.83
N GLU A 15 0.87 5.80 -5.79
CA GLU A 15 -0.15 4.93 -6.37
C GLU A 15 0.06 4.73 -7.88
N GLU A 16 0.34 5.81 -8.62
CA GLU A 16 0.52 5.77 -10.08
C GLU A 16 1.80 5.02 -10.48
N GLN A 17 2.91 5.26 -9.79
CA GLN A 17 4.16 4.54 -10.04
C GLN A 17 4.03 3.05 -9.71
N PHE A 18 3.33 2.71 -8.62
CA PHE A 18 3.08 1.33 -8.26
C PHE A 18 2.20 0.63 -9.30
N ARG A 19 1.06 1.26 -9.66
CA ARG A 19 0.14 0.76 -10.68
C ARG A 19 0.79 0.55 -12.05
N SER A 20 1.69 1.44 -12.44
CA SER A 20 2.43 1.36 -13.72
C SER A 20 3.67 0.46 -13.67
N CYS A 21 3.94 -0.19 -12.54
CA CYS A 21 5.15 -0.98 -12.32
C CYS A 21 6.47 -0.21 -12.52
N SER A 22 6.44 1.11 -12.32
CA SER A 22 7.61 2.00 -12.44
C SER A 22 8.20 2.40 -11.10
N LEU A 23 7.54 2.07 -9.98
CA LEU A 23 8.04 2.32 -8.63
C LEU A 23 9.35 1.56 -8.39
N ASN A 24 10.40 2.27 -7.96
CA ASN A 24 11.66 1.64 -7.57
C ASN A 24 11.43 0.62 -6.43
N PRO A 25 11.88 -0.65 -6.56
CA PRO A 25 11.72 -1.68 -5.53
C PRO A 25 12.23 -1.30 -4.14
N ASP A 26 13.28 -0.47 -4.06
CA ASP A 26 13.84 0.02 -2.80
C ASP A 26 12.88 0.93 -2.03
N ILE A 27 11.84 1.46 -2.70
CA ILE A 27 10.79 2.30 -2.09
C ILE A 27 9.66 1.43 -1.52
N PHE A 28 9.45 0.21 -2.05
CA PHE A 28 8.33 -0.64 -1.68
C PHE A 28 8.66 -1.54 -0.47
N SER A 29 8.80 -0.91 0.70
CA SER A 29 8.95 -1.58 2.00
C SER A 29 7.62 -2.14 2.53
N HIS A 30 7.66 -2.80 3.70
CA HIS A 30 6.44 -3.27 4.37
C HIS A 30 5.52 -2.10 4.74
N GLU A 31 6.08 -1.00 5.24
CA GLU A 31 5.31 0.22 5.53
C GLU A 31 4.68 0.81 4.25
N ALA A 32 5.42 0.81 3.14
CA ALA A 32 4.90 1.25 1.84
C ALA A 32 3.69 0.41 1.37
N HIS A 33 3.66 -0.89 1.68
CA HIS A 33 2.50 -1.73 1.40
C HIS A 33 1.28 -1.34 2.27
N LEU A 34 1.49 -1.04 3.56
CA LEU A 34 0.42 -0.52 4.42
C LEU A 34 -0.09 0.84 3.91
N ARG A 35 0.80 1.70 3.43
CA ARG A 35 0.44 2.96 2.79
C ARG A 35 -0.40 2.75 1.54
N LEU A 36 -0.01 1.80 0.67
CA LEU A 36 -0.79 1.46 -0.51
C LEU A 36 -2.22 1.04 -0.13
N ALA A 37 -2.36 0.19 0.88
CA ALA A 37 -3.66 -0.21 1.41
C ALA A 37 -4.46 0.98 1.93
N TRP A 38 -3.85 1.85 2.74
CA TRP A 38 -4.49 3.04 3.29
C TRP A 38 -4.99 3.99 2.18
N ILE A 39 -4.17 4.28 1.17
CA ILE A 39 -4.55 5.12 0.02
C ILE A 39 -5.77 4.51 -0.68
N HIS A 40 -5.70 3.22 -1.02
CA HIS A 40 -6.75 2.55 -1.76
C HIS A 40 -8.07 2.47 -0.99
N ILE A 41 -8.01 2.19 0.31
CA ILE A 41 -9.20 2.11 1.17
C ILE A 41 -9.90 3.48 1.23
N ASN A 42 -9.15 4.56 1.47
CA ASN A 42 -9.72 5.90 1.59
C ASN A 42 -10.27 6.42 0.25
N LYS A 43 -9.66 6.03 -0.88
CA LYS A 43 -10.05 6.51 -2.22
C LYS A 43 -11.16 5.70 -2.89
N TYR A 44 -11.18 4.38 -2.69
CA TYR A 44 -12.06 3.46 -3.43
C TYR A 44 -12.97 2.59 -2.56
N GLY A 45 -12.79 2.60 -1.23
CA GLY A 45 -13.47 1.68 -0.33
C GLY A 45 -12.86 0.28 -0.34
N ILE A 46 -13.21 -0.53 0.67
CA ILE A 46 -12.54 -1.81 0.95
C ILE A 46 -12.64 -2.83 -0.19
N GLU A 47 -13.81 -2.98 -0.82
CA GLU A 47 -14.00 -3.99 -1.87
C GLU A 47 -13.17 -3.70 -3.12
N GLN A 48 -13.08 -2.44 -3.53
CA GLN A 48 -12.30 -2.05 -4.69
C GLN A 48 -10.81 -1.96 -4.35
N ALA A 49 -10.46 -1.59 -3.11
CA ALA A 49 -9.08 -1.60 -2.63
C ALA A 49 -8.46 -2.99 -2.76
N GLU A 50 -9.15 -4.04 -2.32
CA GLU A 50 -8.66 -5.42 -2.43
C GLU A 50 -8.39 -5.83 -3.88
N LYS A 51 -9.35 -5.58 -4.77
CA LYS A 51 -9.21 -5.89 -6.20
C LYS A 51 -8.02 -5.16 -6.82
N ASN A 52 -7.90 -3.86 -6.54
CA ASN A 52 -6.83 -3.03 -7.09
C ASN A 52 -5.46 -3.49 -6.57
N ILE A 53 -5.31 -3.67 -5.27
CA ILE A 53 -4.03 -4.01 -4.66
C ILE A 53 -3.59 -5.41 -5.09
N LEU A 54 -4.49 -6.39 -5.11
CA LEU A 54 -4.13 -7.75 -5.56
C LEU A 54 -3.66 -7.75 -7.01
N SER A 55 -4.38 -7.07 -7.91
CA SER A 55 -4.00 -6.98 -9.31
C SER A 55 -2.67 -6.21 -9.49
N GLN A 56 -2.52 -5.05 -8.86
CA GLN A 56 -1.32 -4.23 -8.99
C GLN A 56 -0.10 -4.93 -8.38
N LEU A 57 -0.24 -5.55 -7.20
CA LEU A 57 0.86 -6.23 -6.53
C LEU A 57 1.31 -7.46 -7.32
N GLN A 58 0.39 -8.23 -7.91
CA GLN A 58 0.74 -9.33 -8.82
C GLN A 58 1.54 -8.84 -10.04
N SER A 59 1.07 -7.79 -10.71
CA SER A 59 1.79 -7.20 -11.85
C SER A 59 3.15 -6.64 -11.43
N TYR A 60 3.22 -5.98 -10.27
CA TYR A 60 4.44 -5.37 -9.75
C TYR A 60 5.50 -6.43 -9.45
N VAL A 61 5.17 -7.47 -8.68
CA VAL A 61 6.14 -8.54 -8.36
C VAL A 61 6.58 -9.30 -9.61
N ALA A 62 5.70 -9.45 -10.60
CA ALA A 62 6.05 -10.07 -11.87
C ALA A 62 7.07 -9.21 -12.65
N SER A 63 6.85 -7.90 -12.70
CA SER A 63 7.72 -6.96 -13.43
C SER A 63 9.16 -6.92 -12.90
N ILE A 64 9.36 -7.19 -11.60
CA ILE A 64 10.67 -7.17 -10.94
C ILE A 64 11.23 -8.57 -10.67
N GLY A 65 10.58 -9.62 -11.17
CA GLY A 65 11.03 -11.02 -11.00
C GLY A 65 10.88 -11.58 -9.58
N ALA A 66 10.02 -11.00 -8.74
CA ALA A 66 9.85 -11.33 -7.32
C ALA A 66 8.53 -12.08 -7.02
N ASN A 67 7.98 -12.82 -7.98
CA ASN A 67 6.70 -13.55 -7.86
C ASN A 67 6.61 -14.44 -6.61
N ASN A 68 7.74 -15.02 -6.18
CA ASN A 68 7.83 -15.86 -4.99
C ASN A 68 7.55 -15.13 -3.67
N LYS A 69 7.56 -13.80 -3.66
CA LYS A 69 7.26 -12.97 -2.48
C LYS A 69 5.79 -12.64 -2.33
N PHE A 70 4.96 -12.88 -3.36
CA PHE A 70 3.54 -12.56 -3.31
C PHE A 70 2.72 -13.68 -2.67
N ASN A 71 1.87 -13.29 -1.71
CA ASN A 71 0.92 -14.19 -1.07
C ASN A 71 -0.44 -13.48 -0.96
N THR A 72 -1.44 -14.01 -1.67
CA THR A 72 -2.80 -13.45 -1.71
C THR A 72 -3.42 -13.35 -0.31
N THR A 73 -3.37 -14.43 0.48
CA THR A 73 -3.99 -14.48 1.81
C THR A 73 -3.38 -13.46 2.76
N LEU A 74 -2.05 -13.36 2.79
CA LEU A 74 -1.35 -12.39 3.62
C LEU A 74 -1.65 -10.95 3.18
N THR A 75 -1.72 -10.72 1.87
CA THR A 75 -2.06 -9.41 1.31
C THR A 75 -3.48 -9.00 1.73
N VAL A 76 -4.47 -9.87 1.57
CA VAL A 76 -5.86 -9.61 2.00
C VAL A 76 -5.92 -9.37 3.51
N ALA A 77 -5.24 -10.18 4.31
CA ALA A 77 -5.19 -9.99 5.76
C ALA A 77 -4.64 -8.61 6.14
N ALA A 78 -3.53 -8.18 5.53
CA ALA A 78 -2.96 -6.85 5.76
C ALA A 78 -3.94 -5.72 5.38
N ILE A 79 -4.62 -5.83 4.24
CA ILE A 79 -5.62 -4.85 3.80
C ILE A 79 -6.78 -4.77 4.81
N LYS A 80 -7.29 -5.91 5.28
CA LYS A 80 -8.37 -5.95 6.28
C LYS A 80 -7.94 -5.35 7.63
N VAL A 81 -6.70 -5.56 8.04
CA VAL A 81 -6.14 -4.94 9.26
C VAL A 81 -6.07 -3.42 9.11
N VAL A 82 -5.52 -2.92 7.99
CA VAL A 82 -5.48 -1.47 7.73
C VAL A 82 -6.90 -0.89 7.71
N TYR A 83 -7.85 -1.57 7.07
CA TYR A 83 -9.25 -1.14 7.05
C TYR A 83 -9.87 -1.04 8.44
N HIS A 84 -9.61 -2.03 9.30
CA HIS A 84 -10.07 -2.02 10.69
C HIS A 84 -9.61 -0.77 11.45
N PHE A 85 -8.36 -0.36 11.24
CA PHE A 85 -7.82 0.86 11.86
C PHE A 85 -8.28 2.14 11.17
N VAL A 86 -8.45 2.14 9.84
CA VAL A 86 -9.01 3.29 9.10
C VAL A 86 -10.40 3.65 9.62
N LEU A 87 -11.25 2.66 9.91
CA LEU A 87 -12.60 2.89 10.47
C LEU A 87 -12.59 3.56 11.86
N LYS A 88 -11.47 3.49 12.59
CA LYS A 88 -11.31 4.06 13.94
C LYS A 88 -10.49 5.34 13.95
N SER A 89 -9.73 5.59 12.89
CA SER A 89 -8.77 6.68 12.80
C SER A 89 -9.44 8.02 12.54
N LYS A 90 -8.82 9.09 13.05
CA LYS A 90 -9.15 10.49 12.69
C LYS A 90 -8.04 11.16 11.86
N SER A 91 -7.02 10.39 11.51
CA SER A 91 -5.83 10.86 10.80
C SER A 91 -6.16 11.29 9.37
N LYS A 92 -5.55 12.37 8.91
CA LYS A 92 -5.75 12.92 7.55
C LYS A 92 -4.60 12.62 6.60
N SER A 93 -3.54 12.00 7.10
CA SER A 93 -2.39 11.55 6.34
C SER A 93 -1.93 10.18 6.82
N PHE A 94 -1.24 9.45 5.95
CA PHE A 94 -0.67 8.16 6.31
C PHE A 94 0.36 8.27 7.46
N GLU A 95 1.16 9.35 7.50
CA GLU A 95 2.14 9.58 8.58
C GLU A 95 1.46 9.70 9.95
N GLN A 96 0.32 10.40 10.01
CA GLN A 96 -0.47 10.49 11.24
C GLN A 96 -1.10 9.13 11.58
N PHE A 97 -1.63 8.44 10.56
CA PHE A 97 -2.29 7.14 10.73
C PHE A 97 -1.37 6.08 11.33
N ILE A 98 -0.14 5.97 10.83
CA ILE A 98 0.83 4.98 11.32
C ILE A 98 1.47 5.39 12.66
N SER A 99 1.34 6.65 13.07
CA SER A 99 1.76 7.12 14.39
C SER A 99 0.65 6.97 15.44
N GLU A 100 -0.61 6.84 15.00
CA GLU A 100 -1.78 6.68 15.85
C GLU A 100 -1.90 5.26 16.45
N PHE A 101 -1.28 4.26 15.81
CA PHE A 101 -1.33 2.84 16.16
C PHE A 101 0.05 2.19 16.08
#